data_AF-A0A3A8ERC2-F1
#
_entry.id   AF-A0A3A8ERC2-F1
#
_cell.length_a   1.000
_cell.length_b   1.000
_cell.length_c   1.000
_cell.angle_alpha   90.00
_cell.angle_beta   90.00
_cell.angle_gamma   90.00
#
_symmetry.space_group_name_H-M   'P 1'
#
loop_
_entity.id
_entity.type
_entity.pdbx_description
1 polymer ?
#
loop_
_entity_poly.entity_id
_entity_poly.type
_entity_poly.pdbx_seq_one_letter_code
_entity_poly.pdbx_strand_id
1 'polypeptide(L)'
;MNMSVSFPNSKSKHLSPEQTAEFGRRVDEIRREVMDSLGEQDAKYIYKIRNFVRYSEIVSRGALMFGGWIPPVWVFGTALLGISKIVENMELGHNVMHGQFDWLNDPSLNGANYDWDTMSTGDDWKYTHNYIHHTYTNIVGKDHDVGYGLLRVSESQKWEPRFLLNIPLAIQLMVFFEWYVGVQNLHLEDALVYKTKTWKQVWADATKFRKKARRQILKDY
;
A
#
# COMPACT_ATOMS: atom_id res chain seq x y z
N MET A 1 -7.52 7.58 -32.38
CA MET A 1 -8.74 8.39 -32.20
C MET A 1 -9.58 7.70 -31.15
N ASN A 2 -9.74 8.31 -29.97
CA ASN A 2 -10.69 7.80 -28.97
C ASN A 2 -12.10 8.10 -29.48
N MET A 3 -12.76 7.11 -30.09
CA MET A 3 -14.15 7.27 -30.51
C MET A 3 -15.03 7.39 -29.25
N SER A 4 -15.95 8.34 -29.26
CA SER A 4 -16.94 8.49 -28.20
C SER A 4 -17.81 7.23 -28.14
N VAL A 5 -17.67 6.45 -27.08
CA VAL A 5 -18.64 5.39 -26.78
C VAL A 5 -19.96 6.10 -26.43
N SER A 6 -21.00 5.84 -27.23
CA SER A 6 -22.33 6.43 -27.02
C SER A 6 -23.08 5.56 -26.03
N PHE A 7 -23.44 6.15 -24.89
CA PHE A 7 -24.25 5.51 -23.86
C PHE A 7 -25.63 6.19 -23.86
N PRO A 8 -26.67 5.56 -24.46
CA PRO A 8 -27.95 6.21 -24.75
C PRO A 8 -28.72 6.71 -23.52
N ASN A 9 -28.36 6.26 -22.31
CA ASN A 9 -28.95 6.69 -21.03
C ASN A 9 -27.88 7.16 -20.02
N SER A 10 -26.76 7.70 -20.49
CA SER A 10 -25.72 8.21 -19.59
C SER A 10 -26.11 9.54 -18.97
N LYS A 11 -26.01 9.63 -17.62
CA LYS A 11 -26.06 10.91 -16.89
C LYS A 11 -24.80 11.76 -17.09
N SER A 12 -23.77 11.20 -17.70
CA SER A 12 -22.49 11.87 -17.96
C SER A 12 -22.47 12.47 -19.37
N LYS A 13 -22.23 13.78 -19.43
CA LYS A 13 -22.00 14.54 -20.67
C LYS A 13 -20.52 14.46 -21.05
N HIS A 14 -20.22 14.14 -22.31
CA HIS A 14 -18.86 14.29 -22.85
C HIS A 14 -18.46 15.77 -22.90
N LEU A 15 -17.29 16.10 -22.37
CA LEU A 15 -16.75 17.46 -22.40
C LEU A 15 -16.33 17.85 -23.82
N SER A 16 -16.56 19.10 -24.22
CA SER A 16 -15.96 19.63 -25.45
C SER A 16 -14.42 19.72 -25.30
N PRO A 17 -13.67 19.86 -26.40
CA PRO A 17 -12.23 20.10 -26.34
C PRO A 17 -11.86 21.29 -25.45
N GLU A 18 -12.63 22.38 -25.53
CA GLU A 18 -12.43 23.59 -24.74
C GLU A 18 -12.72 23.34 -23.25
N GLN A 19 -13.80 22.62 -22.94
CA GLN A 19 -14.13 22.24 -21.56
C GLN A 19 -13.08 21.30 -20.96
N THR A 20 -12.52 20.39 -21.77
CA THR A 20 -11.44 19.48 -21.35
C THR A 20 -10.15 20.26 -21.06
N ALA A 21 -9.80 21.21 -21.93
CA ALA A 21 -8.65 22.08 -21.73
C ALA A 21 -8.81 22.95 -20.48
N GLU A 22 -9.99 23.54 -20.27
CA GLU A 22 -10.27 24.35 -19.07
C GLU A 22 -10.25 23.49 -17.80
N PHE A 23 -10.76 22.26 -17.84
CA PHE A 23 -10.64 21.33 -16.72
C PHE A 23 -9.17 21.04 -16.39
N GLY A 24 -8.34 20.73 -17.39
CA GLY A 24 -6.91 20.53 -17.20
C GLY A 24 -6.22 21.76 -16.59
N ARG A 25 -6.50 22.96 -17.12
CA ARG A 25 -5.97 24.22 -16.59
C ARG A 25 -6.29 24.42 -15.11
N ARG A 26 -7.52 24.11 -14.69
CA ARG A 26 -7.97 24.21 -13.30
C ARG A 26 -7.32 23.17 -12.39
N VAL A 27 -7.15 21.93 -12.86
CA VAL A 27 -6.42 20.89 -12.11
C VAL A 27 -4.96 21.31 -11.90
N ASP A 28 -4.31 21.83 -12.94
CA ASP A 28 -2.94 22.32 -12.84
C ASP A 28 -2.81 23.55 -11.94
N GLU A 29 -3.82 24.41 -11.90
CA GLU A 29 -3.90 25.56 -10.99
C GLU A 29 -3.94 25.10 -9.53
N ILE A 30 -4.80 24.14 -9.19
CA ILE A 30 -4.83 23.52 -7.85
C ILE A 30 -3.48 22.87 -7.53
N ARG A 31 -2.89 22.13 -8.48
CA ARG A 31 -1.58 21.50 -8.28
C ARG A 31 -0.52 22.55 -7.94
N ARG A 32 -0.46 23.65 -8.68
CA ARG A 32 0.50 24.74 -8.43
C ARG A 32 0.26 25.36 -7.06
N GLU A 33 -0.97 25.74 -6.74
CA GLU A 33 -1.32 26.33 -5.45
C GLU A 33 -0.89 25.45 -4.27
N VAL A 34 -1.17 24.14 -4.34
CA VAL A 34 -0.76 23.19 -3.31
C VAL A 34 0.76 23.10 -3.24
N MET A 35 1.44 22.90 -4.37
CA MET A 35 2.92 22.76 -4.39
C MET A 35 3.63 24.04 -3.92
N ASP A 36 3.09 25.21 -4.24
CA ASP A 36 3.62 26.51 -3.81
C ASP A 36 3.36 26.75 -2.31
N SER A 37 2.33 26.12 -1.74
CA SER A 37 2.04 26.19 -0.29
C SER A 37 2.93 25.28 0.56
N LEU A 38 3.55 24.25 -0.05
CA LEU A 38 4.40 23.30 0.67
C LEU A 38 5.63 24.01 1.24
N GLY A 39 5.95 23.74 2.50
CA GLY A 39 7.10 24.38 3.11
C GLY A 39 7.52 23.83 4.46
N GLU A 40 8.10 24.70 5.28
CA GLU A 40 8.73 24.31 6.55
C GLU A 40 7.75 23.62 7.51
N GLN A 41 6.46 23.97 7.48
CA GLN A 41 5.45 23.35 8.34
C GLN A 41 5.24 21.87 7.98
N ASP A 42 5.13 21.54 6.69
CA ASP A 42 4.99 20.17 6.20
C ASP A 42 6.25 19.35 6.47
N ALA A 43 7.43 19.96 6.30
CA ALA A 43 8.70 19.34 6.64
C ALA A 43 8.77 18.99 8.15
N LYS A 44 8.42 19.95 9.03
CA LYS A 44 8.37 19.73 10.48
C LYS A 44 7.36 18.64 10.85
N TYR A 45 6.23 18.59 10.16
CA TYR A 45 5.22 17.56 10.37
C TYR A 45 5.79 16.16 10.11
N ILE A 46 6.34 15.90 8.92
CA ILE A 46 6.83 14.56 8.59
C ILE A 46 8.03 14.16 9.46
N TYR A 47 8.89 15.12 9.82
CA TYR A 47 9.97 14.84 10.78
C TYR A 47 9.46 14.52 12.18
N LYS A 48 8.38 15.15 12.62
CA LYS A 48 7.72 14.81 13.88
C LYS A 48 7.14 13.39 13.82
N ILE A 49 6.47 13.01 12.74
CA ILE A 49 5.95 11.64 12.54
C ILE A 49 7.09 10.61 12.52
N ARG A 50 8.13 10.85 11.74
CA ARG A 50 9.34 10.00 11.67
C ARG A 50 9.96 9.80 13.05
N ASN A 51 10.12 10.88 13.81
CA ASN A 51 10.70 10.82 15.15
C ASN A 51 9.77 10.11 16.12
N PHE A 52 8.45 10.37 16.05
CA PHE A 52 7.46 9.65 16.85
C PHE A 52 7.62 8.15 16.66
N VAL A 53 7.53 7.65 15.42
CA VAL A 53 7.69 6.22 15.10
C VAL A 53 8.99 5.65 15.67
N ARG A 54 10.13 6.30 15.40
CA ARG A 54 11.45 5.82 15.86
C ARG A 54 11.52 5.71 17.39
N TYR A 55 11.11 6.76 18.10
CA TYR A 55 11.23 6.78 19.56
C TYR A 55 10.16 5.94 20.24
N SER A 56 8.93 5.90 19.72
CA SER A 56 7.89 5.01 20.25
C SER A 56 8.30 3.56 20.12
N GLU A 57 8.90 3.16 18.99
CA GLU A 57 9.39 1.80 18.78
C GLU A 57 10.53 1.44 19.75
N ILE A 58 11.51 2.34 19.93
CA ILE A 58 12.61 2.13 20.90
C ILE A 58 12.04 1.98 22.32
N VAL A 59 11.15 2.87 22.74
CA VAL A 59 10.55 2.85 24.08
C VAL A 59 9.71 1.60 24.29
N SER A 60 8.85 1.24 23.33
CA SER A 60 7.97 0.10 23.46
C SER A 60 8.74 -1.22 23.49
N ARG A 61 9.75 -1.37 22.61
CA ARG A 61 10.60 -2.57 22.58
C ARG A 61 11.46 -2.66 23.84
N GLY A 62 12.02 -1.56 24.31
CA GLY A 62 12.75 -1.52 25.58
C GLY A 62 11.87 -1.91 26.76
N ALA A 63 10.64 -1.38 26.84
CA ALA A 63 9.68 -1.73 27.88
C ALA A 63 9.35 -3.23 27.87
N LEU A 64 9.10 -3.81 26.69
CA LEU A 64 8.82 -5.24 26.55
C LEU A 64 10.05 -6.12 26.88
N MET A 65 11.25 -5.70 26.48
CA MET A 65 12.49 -6.44 26.72
C MET A 65 12.86 -6.49 28.22
N PHE A 66 12.73 -5.37 28.93
CA PHE A 66 13.18 -5.26 30.32
C PHE A 66 12.07 -5.41 31.37
N GLY A 67 10.80 -5.41 30.95
CA GLY A 67 9.68 -5.49 31.87
C GLY A 67 8.42 -6.12 31.28
N GLY A 68 8.49 -6.78 30.13
CA GLY A 68 7.32 -7.37 29.45
C GLY A 68 6.59 -8.47 30.23
N TRP A 69 7.16 -8.97 31.33
CA TRP A 69 6.48 -9.89 32.25
C TRP A 69 5.63 -9.18 33.31
N ILE A 70 5.73 -7.85 33.43
CA ILE A 70 4.93 -7.02 34.35
C ILE A 70 3.67 -6.57 33.60
N PRO A 71 2.44 -6.98 34.00
CA PRO A 71 1.26 -6.81 33.14
C PRO A 71 0.99 -5.35 32.70
N PRO A 72 1.09 -4.33 33.56
CA PRO A 72 0.97 -2.94 33.10
C PRO A 72 2.02 -2.52 32.07
N VAL A 73 3.27 -2.98 32.21
CA VAL A 73 4.37 -2.68 31.27
C VAL A 73 4.14 -3.39 29.94
N TRP A 74 3.67 -4.64 29.99
CA TRP A 74 3.27 -5.38 28.79
C TRP A 74 2.18 -4.67 28.02
N VAL A 75 1.08 -4.28 28.69
CA VAL A 75 -0.03 -3.54 28.04
C VAL A 75 0.48 -2.24 27.42
N PHE A 76 1.27 -1.46 28.16
CA PHE A 76 1.84 -0.21 27.65
C PHE A 76 2.76 -0.44 26.44
N GLY A 77 3.70 -1.37 26.56
CA GLY A 77 4.67 -1.69 25.51
C GLY A 77 3.98 -2.20 24.24
N THR A 78 3.06 -3.15 24.37
CA THR A 78 2.31 -3.70 23.23
C THR A 78 1.41 -2.64 22.57
N ALA A 79 0.69 -1.84 23.36
CA ALA A 79 -0.16 -0.79 22.81
C ALA A 79 0.65 0.30 22.09
N LEU A 80 1.74 0.77 22.69
CA LEU A 80 2.61 1.79 22.08
C LEU A 80 3.29 1.25 20.82
N LEU A 81 3.76 0.00 20.83
CA LEU A 81 4.33 -0.64 19.64
C LEU A 81 3.29 -0.76 18.52
N GLY A 82 2.05 -1.15 18.85
CA GLY A 82 0.94 -1.21 17.89
C GLY A 82 0.65 0.15 17.25
N ILE A 83 0.56 1.21 18.05
CA ILE A 83 0.39 2.59 17.54
C ILE A 83 1.57 3.00 16.66
N SER A 84 2.80 2.71 17.10
CA SER A 84 4.02 2.99 16.33
C SER A 84 3.98 2.33 14.96
N LYS A 85 3.57 1.06 14.89
CA LYS A 85 3.45 0.29 13.64
C LYS A 85 2.33 0.82 12.74
N ILE A 86 1.19 1.25 13.29
CA ILE A 86 0.10 1.86 12.51
C ILE A 86 0.55 3.18 11.87
N VAL A 87 1.23 4.03 12.64
CA VAL A 87 1.73 5.33 12.15
C VAL A 87 2.87 5.12 11.14
N GLU A 88 3.76 4.15 11.37
CA GLU A 88 4.73 3.75 10.35
C GLU A 88 4.01 3.31 9.07
N ASN A 89 2.98 2.47 9.20
CA ASN A 89 2.37 1.82 8.05
C ASN A 89 1.71 2.81 7.10
N MET A 90 0.79 3.64 7.61
CA MET A 90 -0.08 4.49 6.76
C MET A 90 0.33 5.96 6.70
N GLU A 91 0.93 6.51 7.76
CA GLU A 91 1.26 7.94 7.81
C GLU A 91 2.68 8.25 7.32
N LEU A 92 3.64 7.37 7.62
CA LEU A 92 5.04 7.55 7.23
C LEU A 92 5.39 6.76 5.97
N GLY A 93 5.42 5.44 6.07
CA GLY A 93 5.98 4.56 5.06
C GLY A 93 5.18 4.56 3.77
N HIS A 94 3.87 4.38 3.82
CA HIS A 94 2.99 4.46 2.65
C HIS A 94 3.15 5.80 1.91
N ASN A 95 3.04 6.92 2.62
CA ASN A 95 3.12 8.27 2.04
C ASN A 95 4.50 8.57 1.44
N VAL A 96 5.58 8.18 2.13
CA VAL A 96 6.94 8.32 1.59
C VAL A 96 7.11 7.44 0.35
N MET A 97 6.65 6.19 0.36
CA MET A 97 6.74 5.27 -0.79
C MET A 97 5.93 5.75 -2.01
N HIS A 98 4.94 6.62 -1.82
CA HIS A 98 4.22 7.33 -2.89
C HIS A 98 4.94 8.59 -3.39
N GLY A 99 6.08 8.95 -2.79
CA GLY A 99 6.85 10.14 -3.16
C GLY A 99 6.26 11.44 -2.62
N GLN A 100 5.32 11.39 -1.66
CA GLN A 100 4.63 12.58 -1.13
C GLN A 100 5.60 13.63 -0.58
N PHE A 101 6.78 13.21 -0.11
CA PHE A 101 7.79 14.07 0.51
C PHE A 101 9.06 14.25 -0.34
N ASP A 102 9.07 13.79 -1.60
CA ASP A 102 10.27 13.85 -2.45
C ASP A 102 10.72 15.29 -2.74
N TRP A 103 9.81 16.26 -2.68
CA TRP A 103 10.11 17.68 -2.82
C TRP A 103 11.08 18.22 -1.73
N LEU A 104 11.18 17.55 -0.57
CA LEU A 104 12.15 17.89 0.47
C LEU A 104 13.59 17.62 0.03
N ASN A 105 13.81 16.76 -0.96
CA ASN A 105 15.13 16.25 -1.34
C ASN A 105 15.92 15.65 -0.15
N ASP A 106 15.22 15.11 0.85
CA ASP A 106 15.82 14.43 2.00
C ASP A 106 16.03 12.93 1.68
N PRO A 107 17.28 12.42 1.65
CA PRO A 107 17.55 11.01 1.35
C PRO A 107 16.86 10.02 2.28
N SER A 108 16.55 10.42 3.52
CA SER A 108 15.87 9.58 4.50
C SER A 108 14.36 9.45 4.29
N LEU A 109 13.78 10.28 3.41
CA LEU A 109 12.36 10.32 3.05
C LEU A 109 12.15 10.21 1.53
N ASN A 110 13.12 9.64 0.82
CA ASN A 110 13.04 9.50 -0.63
C ASN A 110 12.21 8.28 -1.03
N GLY A 111 11.10 8.48 -1.74
CA GLY A 111 10.15 7.42 -2.08
C GLY A 111 10.71 6.31 -2.97
N ALA A 112 11.77 6.59 -3.74
CA ALA A 112 12.40 5.57 -4.57
C ALA A 112 13.22 4.55 -3.76
N ASN A 113 13.81 5.00 -2.64
CA ASN A 113 14.78 4.23 -1.84
C ASN A 113 14.29 3.90 -0.42
N TYR A 114 13.18 4.49 0.02
CA TYR A 114 12.63 4.22 1.34
C TYR A 114 12.25 2.74 1.47
N ASP A 115 12.51 2.16 2.64
CA ASP A 115 12.19 0.76 2.93
C ASP A 115 11.08 0.71 3.97
N TRP A 116 9.85 0.67 3.47
CA TRP A 116 8.63 0.59 4.27
C TRP A 116 8.62 -0.65 5.19
N ASP A 117 8.22 -0.47 6.44
CA ASP A 117 8.07 -1.55 7.42
C ASP A 117 6.84 -2.44 7.16
N THR A 118 6.93 -3.21 6.08
CA THR A 118 5.96 -4.21 5.65
C THR A 118 6.69 -5.46 5.14
N MET A 119 5.93 -6.49 4.76
CA MET A 119 6.47 -7.70 4.11
C MET A 119 6.77 -7.48 2.61
N SER A 120 6.13 -6.51 1.96
CA SER A 120 6.36 -6.21 0.53
C SER A 120 7.67 -5.48 0.29
N THR A 121 8.38 -5.91 -0.76
CA THR A 121 9.63 -5.23 -1.14
C THR A 121 9.29 -3.88 -1.77
N GLY A 122 10.19 -2.90 -1.65
CA GLY A 122 9.94 -1.58 -2.23
C GLY A 122 9.74 -1.65 -3.75
N ASP A 123 10.45 -2.54 -4.44
CA ASP A 123 10.29 -2.77 -5.88
C ASP A 123 8.91 -3.37 -6.21
N ASP A 124 8.48 -4.37 -5.44
CA ASP A 124 7.17 -4.99 -5.64
C ASP A 124 6.06 -3.98 -5.37
N TRP A 125 6.13 -3.21 -4.28
CA TRP A 125 5.16 -2.15 -3.99
C TRP A 125 5.08 -1.09 -5.10
N LYS A 126 6.23 -0.60 -5.57
CA LYS A 126 6.28 0.38 -6.68
C LYS A 126 5.64 -0.19 -7.95
N TYR A 127 5.80 -1.48 -8.21
CA TYR A 127 5.20 -2.12 -9.37
C TYR A 127 3.70 -2.43 -9.17
N THR A 128 3.34 -3.20 -8.15
CA THR A 128 1.97 -3.69 -7.96
C THR A 128 1.02 -2.58 -7.53
N HIS A 129 1.46 -1.72 -6.61
CA HIS A 129 0.59 -0.67 -6.08
C HIS A 129 0.78 0.65 -6.84
N ASN A 130 1.97 1.26 -6.83
CA ASN A 130 2.16 2.59 -7.43
C ASN A 130 1.93 2.59 -8.96
N TYR A 131 2.36 1.55 -9.67
CA TYR A 131 2.14 1.47 -11.11
C TYR A 131 0.82 0.77 -11.43
N ILE A 132 0.66 -0.50 -11.09
CA ILE A 132 -0.52 -1.27 -11.53
C ILE A 132 -1.80 -0.74 -10.91
N HIS A 133 -1.89 -0.68 -9.57
CA HIS A 133 -3.11 -0.24 -8.89
C HIS A 133 -3.46 1.23 -9.18
N HIS A 134 -2.51 2.17 -9.15
CA HIS A 134 -2.83 3.60 -9.39
C HIS A 134 -2.95 4.00 -10.87
N THR A 135 -2.39 3.23 -11.81
CA THR A 135 -2.58 3.49 -13.27
C THR A 135 -3.81 2.78 -13.83
N TYR A 136 -4.13 1.59 -13.30
CA TYR A 136 -5.19 0.72 -13.81
C TYR A 136 -6.26 0.45 -12.75
N THR A 137 -6.48 1.42 -11.86
CA THR A 137 -7.35 1.31 -10.69
C THR A 137 -8.71 0.74 -11.05
N ASN A 138 -9.16 -0.26 -10.28
CA ASN A 138 -10.47 -0.89 -10.42
C ASN A 138 -10.73 -1.61 -11.76
N ILE A 139 -9.69 -1.84 -12.59
CA ILE A 139 -9.82 -2.62 -13.81
C ILE A 139 -9.67 -4.11 -13.47
N VAL A 140 -10.81 -4.82 -13.46
CA VAL A 140 -10.85 -6.28 -13.21
C VAL A 140 -9.93 -7.02 -14.20
N GLY A 141 -9.12 -7.93 -13.66
CA GLY A 141 -8.14 -8.70 -14.44
C GLY A 141 -6.83 -7.95 -14.72
N LYS A 142 -6.69 -6.72 -14.22
CA LYS A 142 -5.45 -5.94 -14.29
C LYS A 142 -5.01 -5.43 -12.93
N ASP A 143 -5.91 -4.83 -12.18
CA ASP A 143 -5.70 -4.42 -10.80
C ASP A 143 -6.04 -5.57 -9.86
N HIS A 144 -5.01 -6.16 -9.25
CA HIS A 144 -5.19 -7.27 -8.31
C HIS A 144 -5.70 -6.77 -6.95
N ASP A 145 -5.65 -5.47 -6.64
CA ASP A 145 -6.21 -4.91 -5.40
C ASP A 145 -7.75 -4.96 -5.42
N VAL A 146 -8.37 -5.25 -6.57
CA VAL A 146 -9.82 -5.54 -6.70
C VAL A 146 -10.14 -6.89 -6.04
N GLY A 147 -10.18 -6.88 -4.72
CA GLY A 147 -10.48 -8.02 -3.87
C GLY A 147 -9.34 -9.01 -3.67
N TYR A 148 -8.10 -8.73 -4.12
CA TYR A 148 -6.92 -9.59 -3.93
C TYR A 148 -7.13 -11.03 -4.46
N GLY A 149 -8.04 -11.21 -5.42
CA GLY A 149 -8.49 -12.53 -5.89
C GLY A 149 -9.26 -13.38 -4.86
N LEU A 150 -9.41 -12.88 -3.63
CA LEU A 150 -10.10 -13.54 -2.51
C LEU A 150 -11.56 -13.09 -2.40
N LEU A 151 -11.79 -11.79 -2.51
CA LEU A 151 -13.09 -11.16 -2.35
C LEU A 151 -13.70 -10.83 -3.70
N ARG A 152 -15.02 -10.93 -3.76
CA ARG A 152 -15.81 -10.29 -4.82
C ARG A 152 -16.24 -8.91 -4.36
N VAL A 153 -15.68 -7.87 -4.97
CA VAL A 153 -15.93 -6.44 -4.67
C VAL A 153 -16.50 -5.67 -5.86
N SER A 154 -16.51 -6.27 -7.06
CA SER A 154 -17.05 -5.68 -8.28
C SER A 154 -18.06 -6.61 -8.94
N GLU A 155 -19.07 -6.03 -9.60
CA GLU A 155 -20.05 -6.77 -10.40
C GLU A 155 -19.41 -7.48 -11.60
N SER A 156 -18.34 -6.89 -12.15
CA SER A 156 -17.60 -7.43 -13.30
C SER A 156 -16.77 -8.68 -12.95
N GLN A 157 -16.58 -8.98 -11.66
CA GLN A 157 -16.00 -10.26 -11.25
C GLN A 157 -17.05 -11.37 -11.37
N LYS A 158 -16.72 -12.44 -12.09
CA LYS A 158 -17.56 -13.64 -12.21
C LYS A 158 -17.91 -14.15 -10.82
N TRP A 159 -19.18 -14.49 -10.60
CA TRP A 159 -19.60 -15.07 -9.33
C TRP A 159 -19.18 -16.54 -9.21
N GLU A 160 -18.78 -16.94 -8.00
CA GLU A 160 -18.38 -18.29 -7.62
C GLU A 160 -18.91 -18.60 -6.21
N PRO A 161 -19.27 -19.86 -5.90
CA PRO A 161 -19.82 -20.23 -4.58
C PRO A 161 -18.97 -19.82 -3.38
N ARG A 162 -17.63 -19.74 -3.54
CA ARG A 162 -16.73 -19.29 -2.48
C ARG A 162 -17.00 -17.87 -2.00
N PHE A 163 -17.61 -17.01 -2.82
CA PHE A 163 -17.95 -15.63 -2.42
C PHE A 163 -19.11 -15.54 -1.43
N LEU A 164 -19.81 -16.65 -1.15
CA LEU A 164 -20.67 -16.73 0.04
C LEU A 164 -19.87 -16.53 1.34
N LEU A 165 -18.57 -16.80 1.31
CA LEU A 165 -17.64 -16.59 2.41
C LEU A 165 -16.94 -15.23 2.37
N ASN A 166 -17.44 -14.24 1.62
CA ASN A 166 -16.80 -12.92 1.50
C ASN A 166 -16.48 -12.28 2.87
N ILE A 167 -17.38 -12.40 3.87
CA ILE A 167 -17.14 -11.86 5.22
C ILE A 167 -15.98 -12.61 5.93
N PRO A 168 -16.02 -13.95 6.08
CA PRO A 168 -14.86 -14.69 6.59
C PRO A 168 -13.55 -14.41 5.84
N LEU A 169 -13.60 -14.35 4.51
CA LEU A 169 -12.44 -14.06 3.66
C LEU A 169 -11.93 -12.63 3.87
N ALA A 170 -12.80 -11.67 4.17
CA ALA A 170 -12.40 -10.30 4.46
C ALA A 170 -11.71 -10.20 5.82
N ILE A 171 -12.18 -10.95 6.83
CA ILE A 171 -11.49 -11.06 8.12
C ILE A 171 -10.11 -11.70 7.95
N GLN A 172 -10.02 -12.77 7.15
CA GLN A 172 -8.75 -13.39 6.79
C GLN A 172 -7.81 -12.39 6.09
N LEU A 173 -8.32 -11.65 5.10
CA LEU A 173 -7.54 -10.62 4.41
C LEU A 173 -7.07 -9.53 5.39
N MET A 174 -7.93 -9.08 6.31
CA MET A 174 -7.59 -8.08 7.32
C MET A 174 -6.44 -8.54 8.24
N VAL A 175 -6.50 -9.78 8.75
CA VAL A 175 -5.48 -10.30 9.68
C VAL A 175 -4.14 -10.54 8.99
N PHE A 176 -4.15 -10.92 7.71
CA PHE A 176 -2.94 -11.28 6.96
C PHE A 176 -2.58 -10.26 5.86
N PHE A 177 -3.12 -9.03 5.94
CA PHE A 177 -3.04 -8.04 4.87
C PHE A 177 -1.61 -7.78 4.40
N GLU A 178 -0.68 -7.56 5.35
CA GLU A 178 0.73 -7.31 5.02
C GLU A 178 1.36 -8.45 4.21
N TRP A 179 0.96 -9.70 4.48
CA TRP A 179 1.49 -10.88 3.82
C TRP A 179 0.94 -10.99 2.40
N TYR A 180 -0.35 -10.71 2.22
CA TYR A 180 -0.96 -10.66 0.89
C TYR A 180 -0.30 -9.59 0.01
N VAL A 181 -0.07 -8.40 0.54
CA VAL A 181 0.69 -7.33 -0.15
C VAL A 181 2.13 -7.79 -0.43
N GLY A 182 2.74 -8.53 0.50
CA GLY A 182 4.10 -9.05 0.35
C GLY A 182 4.30 -10.08 -0.76
N VAL A 183 3.30 -10.94 -0.99
CA VAL A 183 3.37 -12.00 -2.00
C VAL A 183 2.65 -11.65 -3.29
N GLN A 184 2.02 -10.47 -3.37
CA GLN A 184 1.14 -10.10 -4.46
C GLN A 184 1.81 -10.26 -5.83
N ASN A 185 3.04 -9.77 -5.99
CA ASN A 185 3.78 -9.83 -7.25
C ASN A 185 4.17 -11.27 -7.68
N LEU A 186 3.96 -12.28 -6.83
CA LEU A 186 4.24 -13.67 -7.17
C LEU A 186 3.16 -14.32 -8.03
N HIS A 187 1.96 -13.71 -8.08
CA HIS A 187 0.75 -14.24 -8.73
C HIS A 187 0.58 -15.74 -8.41
N LEU A 188 0.36 -16.05 -7.13
CA LEU A 188 0.30 -17.45 -6.67
C LEU A 188 -0.79 -18.26 -7.37
N GLU A 189 -1.84 -17.61 -7.87
CA GLU A 189 -2.88 -18.17 -8.73
C GLU A 189 -2.33 -18.82 -10.02
N ASP A 190 -1.23 -18.34 -10.58
CA ASP A 190 -0.59 -18.94 -11.75
C ASP A 190 -0.02 -20.33 -11.45
N ALA A 191 0.35 -20.59 -10.20
CA ALA A 191 0.80 -21.91 -9.73
C ALA A 191 -0.34 -22.74 -9.12
N LEU A 192 -1.29 -22.10 -8.43
CA LEU A 192 -2.36 -22.77 -7.69
C LEU A 192 -3.55 -23.13 -8.57
N VAL A 193 -3.98 -22.24 -9.46
CA VAL A 193 -5.20 -22.35 -10.25
C VAL A 193 -4.88 -22.62 -11.72
N TYR A 194 -4.11 -21.75 -12.36
CA TYR A 194 -3.91 -21.80 -13.81
C TYR A 194 -2.84 -22.81 -14.24
N LYS A 195 -1.96 -23.23 -13.31
CA LYS A 195 -0.86 -24.18 -13.57
C LYS A 195 0.09 -23.73 -14.69
N THR A 196 0.17 -22.43 -14.92
CA THR A 196 1.07 -21.78 -15.89
C THR A 196 2.46 -21.54 -15.32
N LYS A 197 2.60 -21.55 -13.99
CA LYS A 197 3.86 -21.35 -13.26
C LYS A 197 4.19 -22.55 -12.36
N THR A 198 5.44 -23.01 -12.40
CA THR A 198 5.91 -24.08 -11.52
C THR A 198 6.29 -23.53 -10.14
N TRP A 199 6.19 -24.37 -9.10
CA TRP A 199 6.65 -24.00 -7.75
C TRP A 199 8.15 -23.64 -7.70
N LYS A 200 8.97 -24.21 -8.59
CA LYS A 200 10.38 -23.85 -8.73
C LYS A 200 10.55 -22.41 -9.21
N GLN A 201 9.71 -21.96 -10.15
CA GLN A 201 9.69 -20.57 -10.60
C GLN A 201 9.19 -19.64 -9.50
N VAL A 202 8.08 -19.98 -8.82
CA VAL A 202 7.59 -19.21 -7.67
C VAL A 202 8.68 -19.03 -6.61
N TRP A 203 9.41 -20.10 -6.28
CA TRP A 203 10.49 -20.05 -5.29
C TRP A 203 11.64 -19.13 -5.72
N ALA A 204 12.00 -19.15 -7.01
CA ALA A 204 13.02 -18.28 -7.58
C ALA A 204 12.59 -16.81 -7.51
N ASP A 205 11.36 -16.51 -7.95
CA ASP A 205 10.80 -15.15 -7.95
C ASP A 205 10.65 -14.59 -6.53
N ALA A 206 10.29 -15.44 -5.56
CA ALA A 206 10.15 -15.08 -4.16
C ALA A 206 11.48 -14.74 -3.45
N THR A 207 12.63 -14.71 -4.14
CA THR A 207 13.93 -14.48 -3.49
C THR A 207 13.99 -13.14 -2.75
N LYS A 208 13.53 -12.04 -3.37
CA LYS A 208 13.53 -10.71 -2.73
C LYS A 208 12.58 -10.68 -1.53
N PHE A 209 11.35 -11.17 -1.72
CA PHE A 209 10.36 -11.32 -0.66
C PHE A 209 10.92 -12.13 0.53
N ARG A 210 11.47 -13.33 0.29
CA ARG A 210 12.03 -14.19 1.35
C ARG A 210 13.15 -13.51 2.13
N LYS A 211 14.04 -12.75 1.45
CA LYS A 211 15.07 -11.95 2.13
C LYS A 211 14.46 -10.87 3.01
N LYS A 212 13.46 -10.14 2.50
CA LYS A 212 12.77 -9.09 3.26
C LYS A 212 11.99 -9.66 4.44
N ALA A 213 11.16 -10.68 4.22
CA ALA A 213 10.39 -11.36 5.26
C ALA A 213 11.30 -11.88 6.38
N ARG A 214 12.42 -12.54 6.05
CA ARG A 214 13.39 -12.99 7.06
C ARG A 214 13.93 -11.82 7.89
N ARG A 215 14.31 -10.72 7.25
CA ARG A 215 14.84 -9.53 7.94
C ARG A 215 13.77 -8.90 8.84
N GLN A 216 12.51 -8.81 8.40
CA GLN A 216 11.44 -8.25 9.22
C GLN A 216 11.12 -9.13 10.43
N ILE A 217 11.01 -10.45 10.24
CA ILE A 217 10.77 -11.39 11.33
C ILE A 217 11.89 -11.31 12.36
N LEU A 218 13.17 -11.35 11.95
CA LEU A 218 14.31 -11.24 12.87
C LEU A 218 14.44 -9.88 13.56
N LYS A 219 13.90 -8.82 12.96
CA LYS A 219 13.85 -7.49 13.58
C LYS A 219 12.75 -7.43 14.63
N ASP A 220 11.62 -8.08 14.36
CA ASP A 220 10.44 -8.02 15.21
C ASP A 220 10.45 -9.05 16.36
N TYR A 221 11.18 -10.16 16.21
CA TYR A 221 11.24 -11.30 17.15
C TYR A 221 12.67 -11.83 17.34
#